data_AF-A0A2V9JXT6-F1
#
_entry.id   AF-A0A2V9JXT6-F1
#
_cell.length_a   1.000
_cell.length_b   1.000
_cell.length_c   1.000
_cell.angle_alpha   90.00
_cell.angle_beta   90.00
_cell.angle_gamma   90.00
#
_symmetry.space_group_name_H-M   'P 1'
#
loop_
_entity.id
_entity.type
_entity.pdbx_description
1 polymer ?
#
loop_
_entity_poly.entity_id
_entity_poly.type
_entity_poly.pdbx_seq_one_letter_code
_entity_poly.pdbx_strand_id
1 'polypeptide(L)'
;MGRVAFPERLKLSARGATMDNQKGRTVELVCPCCGARLKVDRELGKVVAHESPPKRAKPPDLAHATRALEKQAARREALFKQSAEEEKVKSQVLESKFKEALKRTRDEPVAPPLRDIDLD
;
A
#
# COMPACT_ATOMS: atom_id res chain seq x y z
N MET A 1 -21.57 14.35 27.62
CA MET A 1 -23.00 13.99 27.61
C MET A 1 -23.37 13.56 26.20
N GLY A 2 -23.79 12.32 26.00
CA GLY A 2 -24.16 11.82 24.68
C GLY A 2 -24.64 10.38 24.80
N ARG A 3 -25.90 10.20 25.23
CA ARG A 3 -26.55 8.90 25.28
C ARG A 3 -26.92 8.51 23.85
N VAL A 4 -26.33 7.44 23.33
CA VAL A 4 -26.91 6.75 22.17
C VAL A 4 -27.92 5.74 22.71
N ALA A 5 -29.19 6.14 22.65
CA ALA A 5 -30.32 5.26 22.85
C ALA A 5 -30.43 4.33 21.64
N PHE A 6 -30.58 3.02 21.87
CA PHE A 6 -31.01 2.07 20.84
C PHE A 6 -32.38 1.54 21.27
N PRO A 7 -33.40 1.60 20.39
CA PRO A 7 -34.77 1.30 20.77
C PRO A 7 -34.98 -0.19 20.99
N GLU A 8 -35.62 -0.52 22.12
CA GLU A 8 -36.38 -1.76 22.28
C GLU A 8 -37.33 -1.93 21.10
N ARG A 9 -37.27 -3.08 20.43
CA ARG A 9 -38.46 -3.58 19.75
C ARG A 9 -38.53 -5.10 19.68
N LEU A 10 -39.63 -5.55 20.26
CA LEU A 10 -40.47 -6.69 19.93
C LEU A 10 -40.04 -8.09 20.38
N LYS A 11 -40.78 -8.54 21.40
CA LYS A 11 -40.97 -9.90 21.88
C LYS A 11 -41.26 -10.85 20.71
N LEU A 12 -40.42 -11.87 20.54
CA LEU A 12 -40.84 -13.15 19.97
C LEU A 12 -40.74 -14.21 21.05
N SER A 13 -41.90 -14.67 21.48
CA SER A 13 -42.09 -15.90 22.25
C SER A 13 -41.73 -17.09 21.36
N ALA A 14 -40.77 -17.90 21.80
CA ALA A 14 -40.57 -19.25 21.30
C ALA A 14 -40.24 -20.17 22.47
N ARG A 15 -40.93 -21.31 22.46
CA ARG A 15 -41.07 -22.29 23.52
C ARG A 15 -39.74 -22.97 23.86
N GLY A 16 -39.58 -23.28 25.14
CA GLY A 16 -38.76 -24.35 25.73
C GLY A 16 -37.56 -24.88 24.94
N ALA A 17 -36.36 -24.45 25.34
CA ALA A 17 -35.15 -25.26 25.20
C ALA A 17 -34.35 -25.12 26.50
N THR A 18 -33.99 -26.27 27.05
CA THR A 18 -33.31 -26.49 28.33
C THR A 18 -32.04 -25.67 28.48
N MET A 19 -31.99 -24.88 29.55
CA MET A 19 -30.79 -24.20 30.05
C MET A 19 -29.89 -25.20 30.75
N ASP A 20 -29.14 -26.02 30.02
CA ASP A 20 -27.99 -26.72 30.58
C ASP A 20 -27.00 -27.05 29.46
N ASN A 21 -25.73 -26.72 29.71
CA ASN A 21 -24.55 -27.04 28.88
C ASN A 21 -24.14 -26.05 27.76
N GLN A 22 -23.92 -24.79 28.10
CA GLN A 22 -23.27 -23.79 27.20
C GLN A 22 -21.83 -23.43 27.59
N LYS A 23 -21.23 -24.08 28.60
CA LYS A 23 -19.87 -23.72 29.05
C LYS A 23 -18.73 -24.26 28.16
N GLY A 24 -19.01 -25.14 27.19
CA GLY A 24 -17.99 -25.77 26.33
C GLY A 24 -18.12 -25.50 24.81
N ARG A 25 -19.15 -24.78 24.36
CA ARG A 25 -19.45 -24.59 22.91
C ARG A 25 -18.87 -23.31 22.30
N THR A 26 -18.41 -22.39 23.13
CA THR A 26 -17.90 -21.09 22.67
C THR A 26 -16.38 -21.07 22.72
N VAL A 27 -15.77 -20.51 21.69
CA VAL A 27 -14.32 -20.31 21.56
C VAL A 27 -14.02 -18.82 21.53
N GLU A 28 -13.00 -18.43 22.29
CA GLU A 28 -12.45 -17.08 22.24
C GLU A 28 -11.32 -17.01 21.22
N LEU A 29 -11.41 -16.08 20.28
CA LEU A 29 -10.39 -15.83 19.27
C LEU A 29 -10.22 -14.33 19.00
N VAL A 30 -9.08 -13.97 18.42
CA VAL A 30 -8.76 -12.59 18.08
C VAL A 30 -8.98 -12.37 16.59
N CYS A 31 -9.73 -11.34 16.19
CA CYS A 31 -9.87 -11.02 14.75
C CYS A 31 -8.52 -10.58 14.18
N PRO A 32 -8.01 -11.20 13.10
CA PRO A 32 -6.81 -10.72 12.43
C PRO A 32 -7.00 -9.35 11.76
N CYS A 33 -8.26 -8.96 11.51
CA CYS A 33 -8.63 -7.71 10.86
C CYS A 33 -8.42 -6.46 11.74
N CYS A 34 -8.85 -6.53 12.99
CA CYS A 34 -8.94 -5.38 13.87
C CYS A 34 -8.39 -5.65 15.28
N GLY A 35 -8.06 -6.90 15.62
CA GLY A 35 -7.61 -7.29 16.95
C GLY A 35 -8.72 -7.42 18.00
N ALA A 36 -10.00 -7.42 17.59
CA ALA A 36 -11.14 -7.58 18.50
C ALA A 36 -11.16 -8.98 19.12
N ARG A 37 -11.61 -9.08 20.37
CA ARG A 37 -11.88 -10.38 21.01
C ARG A 37 -13.27 -10.84 20.57
N LEU A 38 -13.35 -12.02 19.99
CA LEU A 38 -14.56 -12.63 19.46
C LEU A 38 -14.88 -13.88 20.27
N LYS A 39 -16.13 -14.01 20.71
CA LYS A 39 -16.69 -15.28 21.19
C LYS A 39 -17.48 -15.91 20.06
N VAL A 40 -17.06 -17.06 19.58
CA VAL A 40 -17.67 -17.77 18.45
C VAL A 40 -18.28 -19.09 18.93
N ASP A 41 -19.52 -19.35 18.54
CA ASP A 41 -20.16 -20.65 18.74
C ASP A 41 -19.66 -21.63 17.67
N ARG A 42 -19.10 -22.77 18.10
CA ARG A 42 -18.50 -23.76 17.20
C ARG A 42 -19.52 -24.52 16.35
N GLU A 43 -20.74 -24.71 16.83
CA GLU A 43 -21.77 -25.48 16.12
C GLU A 43 -22.45 -24.62 15.06
N LEU A 44 -22.74 -23.36 15.40
CA LEU A 44 -23.38 -22.43 14.47
C LEU A 44 -22.39 -21.71 13.55
N GLY A 45 -21.11 -21.70 13.90
CA GLY A 45 -20.08 -20.93 13.19
C GLY A 45 -20.31 -19.42 13.25
N LYS A 46 -21.04 -18.93 14.26
CA LYS A 46 -21.45 -17.53 14.39
C LYS A 46 -20.74 -16.83 15.54
N VAL A 47 -20.48 -15.53 15.37
CA VAL A 47 -19.99 -14.65 16.43
C VAL A 47 -21.14 -14.33 17.38
N VAL A 48 -20.99 -14.72 18.65
CA VAL A 48 -21.96 -14.49 19.73
C VAL A 48 -21.65 -13.19 20.46
N ALA A 49 -20.36 -12.82 20.59
CA ALA A 49 -19.95 -11.55 21.18
C ALA A 49 -18.73 -10.96 20.47
N HIS A 50 -18.71 -9.63 20.36
CA HIS A 50 -17.62 -8.84 19.81
C HIS A 50 -17.21 -7.77 20.81
N GLU A 51 -15.98 -7.86 21.31
CA GLU A 51 -15.35 -6.85 22.14
C GLU A 51 -14.31 -6.11 21.31
N SER A 52 -14.60 -4.84 21.00
CA SER A 52 -13.68 -3.95 20.29
C SER A 52 -12.35 -3.85 21.04
N PRO A 53 -11.21 -3.79 20.33
CA PRO A 53 -9.91 -3.61 20.97
C PRO A 53 -9.91 -2.35 21.83
N PRO A 54 -9.17 -2.35 22.96
CA PRO A 54 -8.98 -1.13 23.73
C PRO A 54 -8.36 -0.07 22.83
N LYS A 55 -8.96 1.13 22.82
CA LYS A 55 -8.41 2.28 22.10
C LYS A 55 -6.97 2.47 22.57
N ARG A 56 -6.04 2.64 21.63
CA ARG A 56 -4.64 2.90 21.97
C ARG A 56 -4.59 4.10 22.91
N ALA A 57 -3.90 3.94 24.05
CA ALA A 57 -3.87 4.93 25.12
C ALA A 57 -3.22 6.27 24.71
N LYS A 58 -2.48 6.29 23.59
CA LYS A 58 -1.89 7.50 23.02
C LYS A 58 -2.35 7.64 21.57
N PRO A 59 -2.84 8.83 21.17
CA PRO A 59 -3.07 9.13 19.76
C PRO A 59 -1.73 9.09 19.00
N PRO A 60 -1.74 8.78 17.70
CA PRO A 60 -0.54 8.82 16.88
C PRO A 60 0.05 10.23 16.85
N ASP A 61 1.38 10.34 16.94
CA ASP A 61 2.09 11.62 16.87
C ASP A 61 2.15 12.12 15.42
N LEU A 62 1.29 13.08 15.10
CA LEU A 62 1.21 13.67 13.76
C LEU A 62 2.48 14.48 13.43
N ALA A 63 3.17 15.05 14.42
CA ALA A 63 4.37 15.84 14.18
C ALA A 63 5.55 14.97 13.73
N HIS A 64 5.63 13.72 14.21
CA HIS A 64 6.58 12.75 13.68
C HIS A 64 6.24 12.39 12.22
N ALA A 65 4.96 12.21 11.89
CA ALA A 65 4.53 11.87 10.54
C ALA A 65 4.87 12.97 9.53
N THR A 66 4.68 14.25 9.87
CA THR A 66 5.02 15.37 8.97
C THR A 66 6.53 15.42 8.70
N ARG A 67 7.37 15.29 9.73
CA ARG A 67 8.84 15.25 9.58
C ARG A 67 9.30 14.10 8.68
N ALA A 68 8.65 12.94 8.78
CA ALA A 68 8.96 11.79 7.93
C ALA A 68 8.64 12.09 6.45
N LEU A 69 7.52 12.76 6.17
CA LEU A 69 7.13 13.15 4.80
C LEU A 69 8.09 14.18 4.21
N GLU A 70 8.48 15.19 4.99
CA GLU A 70 9.46 16.19 4.56
C GLU A 70 10.82 15.55 4.23
N LYS A 71 11.29 14.63 5.07
CA LYS A 71 12.53 13.88 4.81
C LYS A 71 12.45 13.05 3.53
N GLN A 72 11.31 12.41 3.27
CA GLN A 72 11.11 11.65 2.04
C GLN A 72 11.05 12.56 0.80
N ALA A 73 10.41 13.72 0.90
CA ALA A 73 10.37 14.70 -0.18
C ALA A 73 11.78 15.21 -0.53
N ALA A 74 12.57 15.58 0.48
CA ALA A 74 13.96 16.00 0.29
C ALA A 74 14.82 14.92 -0.38
N ARG A 75 14.66 13.64 0.03
CA ARG A 75 15.35 12.51 -0.60
C ARG A 75 14.95 12.33 -2.07
N ARG A 76 13.66 12.43 -2.39
CA ARG A 76 13.16 12.29 -3.76
C ARG A 76 13.72 13.39 -4.66
N GLU A 77 13.72 14.62 -4.18
CA GLU A 77 14.24 15.77 -4.92
C GLU A 77 15.74 15.64 -5.18
N ALA A 78 16.52 15.19 -4.19
CA ALA A 78 17.95 14.94 -4.36
C ALA A 78 18.23 13.90 -5.45
N LEU A 79 17.50 12.78 -5.45
CA LEU A 79 17.63 11.74 -6.48
C LEU A 79 17.22 12.26 -7.86
N PHE A 80 16.13 13.02 -7.94
CA PHE A 80 15.68 13.59 -9.20
C PHE A 80 16.71 14.55 -9.79
N LYS A 81 17.31 15.43 -8.97
CA LYS A 81 18.37 16.34 -9.43
C LYS A 81 19.58 15.58 -9.96
N GLN A 82 20.01 14.53 -9.27
CA GLN A 82 21.11 13.68 -9.74
C GLN A 82 20.79 13.07 -11.11
N SER A 83 19.60 12.47 -11.27
CA SER A 83 19.19 11.89 -12.55
C SER A 83 19.07 12.95 -13.66
N ALA A 84 18.58 14.15 -13.35
CA ALA A 84 18.48 15.24 -14.31
C ALA A 84 19.86 15.75 -14.75
N GLU A 85 20.84 15.78 -13.85
CA GLU A 85 22.23 16.13 -14.18
C GLU A 85 22.88 15.05 -15.06
N GLU A 86 22.71 13.78 -14.70
CA GLU A 86 23.20 12.66 -15.50
C GLU A 86 22.62 12.68 -16.92
N GLU A 87 21.34 13.01 -17.08
CA GLU A 87 20.70 13.08 -18.39
C GLU A 87 21.24 14.24 -19.25
N LYS A 88 21.53 15.39 -18.64
CA LYS A 88 22.19 16.52 -19.32
C LYS A 88 23.62 16.17 -19.75
N VAL A 89 24.36 15.43 -18.93
CA VAL A 89 25.71 15.01 -19.30
C VAL A 89 25.66 14.03 -20.47
N LYS A 90 24.73 13.06 -20.45
CA LYS A 90 24.54 12.14 -21.58
C LYS A 90 24.22 12.87 -22.88
N SER A 91 23.31 13.87 -22.85
CA SER A 91 22.96 14.61 -24.06
C SER A 91 24.16 15.36 -24.66
N GLN A 92 24.99 16.00 -23.82
CA GLN A 92 26.22 16.68 -24.26
C GLN A 92 27.25 15.70 -24.87
N VAL A 93 27.39 14.51 -24.28
CA VAL A 93 28.29 13.47 -24.83
C VAL A 93 27.79 12.96 -26.17
N LEU A 94 26.48 12.79 -26.34
CA LEU A 94 25.91 12.38 -27.63
C LEU A 94 26.09 13.47 -28.70
N GLU A 95 25.87 14.73 -28.35
CA GLU A 95 26.07 15.85 -29.27
C GLU A 95 27.53 15.99 -29.73
N SER A 96 28.49 15.84 -28.81
CA SER A 96 29.92 15.89 -29.15
C SER A 96 30.32 14.74 -30.07
N LYS A 97 29.90 13.51 -29.73
CA LYS A 97 30.11 12.33 -30.60
C LYS A 97 29.49 12.51 -31.97
N PHE A 98 28.28 13.07 -32.05
CA PHE A 98 27.60 13.33 -33.33
C PHE A 98 28.37 14.35 -34.17
N LYS A 99 28.85 15.44 -33.56
CA LYS A 99 29.70 16.44 -34.24
C LYS A 99 31.01 15.84 -34.73
N GLU A 100 31.65 14.98 -33.95
CA GLU A 100 32.88 14.28 -34.37
C GLU A 100 32.62 13.30 -35.50
N ALA A 101 31.56 12.50 -35.42
CA ALA A 101 31.15 11.57 -36.47
C ALA A 101 30.84 12.31 -37.79
N LEU A 102 30.11 13.44 -37.71
CA LEU A 102 29.82 14.29 -38.87
C LEU A 102 31.08 14.89 -39.50
N LYS A 103 32.10 15.23 -38.72
CA LYS A 103 33.37 15.69 -39.28
C LYS A 103 34.08 14.56 -40.04
N ARG A 104 34.16 13.37 -39.44
CA ARG A 104 34.80 12.20 -40.06
C ARG A 104 34.13 11.79 -41.37
N THR A 105 32.80 11.81 -41.45
CA THR A 105 32.07 11.41 -42.66
C THR A 105 32.06 12.47 -43.76
N ARG A 106 32.40 13.73 -43.48
CA ARG A 106 32.59 14.75 -44.53
C ARG A 106 33.85 14.52 -45.36
N ASP A 107 34.86 13.88 -44.77
CA ASP A 107 36.16 13.65 -45.39
C ASP A 107 36.24 12.28 -46.11
N GLU A 108 35.27 11.39 -45.88
CA GLU A 108 35.22 10.03 -46.45
C GLU A 108 34.34 9.97 -47.72
N PRO A 109 34.76 9.31 -48.81
CA PRO A 109 33.94 9.17 -50.01
C PRO A 109 32.64 8.40 -49.74
N VAL A 110 31.52 8.95 -50.22
CA VAL A 110 30.17 8.40 -50.03
C VAL A 110 30.00 7.11 -50.85
N ALA A 111 30.23 5.96 -50.22
CA ALA A 111 29.81 4.66 -50.72
C ALA A 111 28.50 4.23 -50.03
N PRO A 112 27.55 3.59 -50.74
CA PRO A 112 26.34 3.06 -50.12
C PRO A 112 26.71 2.09 -48.98
N PRO A 113 26.11 2.21 -47.77
CA PRO A 113 26.34 1.25 -46.70
C PRO A 113 25.86 -0.13 -47.15
N LEU A 114 26.64 -1.17 -46.80
CA LEU A 114 26.26 -2.55 -47.04
C LEU A 114 24.92 -2.81 -46.36
N ARG A 115 23.91 -3.26 -47.12
CA ARG A 115 22.61 -3.63 -46.55
C ARG A 115 22.74 -5.06 -46.03
N ASP A 116 22.93 -5.19 -44.72
CA ASP A 116 23.05 -6.49 -44.05
C ASP A 116 21.69 -7.16 -43.76
N ILE A 117 20.60 -6.43 -44.04
CA ILE A 117 19.22 -6.92 -43.91
C ILE A 117 18.62 -7.13 -45.30
N ASP A 118 18.37 -8.40 -45.61
CA ASP A 118 17.53 -8.83 -46.71
C ASP A 118 16.06 -8.63 -46.29
N LEU A 119 15.41 -7.62 -46.85
CA LEU A 119 14.01 -7.29 -46.58
C LEU A 119 13.17 -7.84 -47.73
N ASP A 120 12.73 -9.09 -47.59
CA ASP A 120 11.55 -9.62 -48.30
C ASP A 120 10.26 -8.97 -47.78
#